data_AF-A0A918T9B0-F1
#
_entry.id   AF-A0A918T9B0-F1
#
_cell.length_a   1.000
_cell.length_b   1.000
_cell.length_c   1.000
_cell.angle_alpha   90.00
_cell.angle_beta   90.00
_cell.angle_gamma   90.00
#
_symmetry.space_group_name_H-M   'P 1'
#
loop_
_entity.id
_entity.type
_entity.pdbx_description
1 polymer ?
#
loop_
_entity_poly.entity_id
_entity_poly.type
_entity_poly.pdbx_seq_one_letter_code
_entity_poly.pdbx_strand_id
1 'polypeptide(L)' 'MSDQPATADTVRQHLDPEAADAVRAYAARTRESADRFASVLEDLATHGLPSVDECTPWEDLREKHLARLAAHRPAVA' A
#
# COMPACT_ATOMS: atom_id res chain seq x y z
N MET A 1 -33.69 30.90 12.04
CA MET A 1 -32.38 30.81 11.40
C MET A 1 -31.44 30.24 12.42
N SER A 2 -31.13 28.95 12.31
CA SER A 2 -30.29 28.23 13.27
C SER A 2 -28.83 28.50 12.95
N ASP A 3 -28.10 29.08 13.90
CA ASP A 3 -26.65 29.16 13.87
C ASP A 3 -26.06 27.75 13.94
N GLN A 4 -25.40 27.34 12.86
CA GLN A 4 -24.52 26.19 12.85
C GLN A 4 -23.32 26.55 13.74
N PRO A 5 -23.02 25.81 14.83
CA PRO A 5 -21.84 26.11 15.62
C PRO A 5 -20.61 25.93 14.72
N ALA A 6 -19.77 26.97 14.71
CA ALA A 6 -18.51 27.00 13.99
C ALA A 6 -17.73 25.71 14.27
N THR A 7 -17.22 25.10 13.21
CA THR A 7 -16.29 23.98 13.25
C THR A 7 -15.33 24.15 14.41
N ALA A 8 -15.43 23.28 15.41
CA ALA A 8 -14.48 23.24 16.50
C ALA A 8 -13.08 23.24 15.87
N ASP A 9 -12.36 24.34 16.05
CA ASP A 9 -10.97 24.49 15.69
C ASP A 9 -10.23 23.47 16.56
N THR A 10 -10.13 22.25 16.03
CA THR A 10 -9.47 21.14 16.70
C THR A 10 -7.99 21.46 16.62
N VAL A 11 -7.50 22.15 17.65
CA VAL A 11 -6.08 22.39 17.88
C VAL A 11 -5.37 21.06 17.67
N ARG A 12 -4.65 20.94 16.56
CA ARG A 12 -4.02 19.67 16.16
C ARG A 12 -3.04 19.27 17.25
N GLN A 13 -3.25 18.10 17.86
CA GLN A 13 -2.32 17.57 18.84
C GLN A 13 -1.03 17.16 18.13
N HIS A 14 0.11 17.64 18.64
CA HIS A 14 1.42 17.24 18.12
C HIS A 14 1.69 15.76 18.45
N LEU A 15 2.21 15.04 17.46
CA LEU A 15 2.73 13.69 17.66
C LEU A 15 4.06 13.75 18.42
N ASP A 16 4.36 12.67 19.13
CA ASP A 16 5.70 12.38 19.60
C ASP A 16 6.70 12.41 18.40
N PRO A 17 7.93 12.93 18.57
CA PRO A 17 8.91 13.00 17.48
C PRO A 17 9.17 11.69 16.76
N GLU A 18 9.26 10.56 17.48
CA GLU A 18 9.49 9.24 16.88
C GLU A 18 8.29 8.81 16.02
N ALA A 19 7.07 9.02 16.52
CA ALA A 19 5.85 8.75 15.77
C ALA A 19 5.76 9.64 14.51
N ALA A 20 6.12 10.91 14.63
CA ALA A 20 6.15 11.83 13.49
C ALA A 20 7.18 11.41 12.43
N ASP A 21 8.35 10.93 12.86
CA ASP A 21 9.39 10.39 11.98
C ASP A 21 8.93 9.10 11.29
N ALA A 22 8.29 8.19 12.02
CA ALA A 22 7.74 6.96 11.47
C ALA A 22 6.67 7.24 10.40
N VAL A 23 5.78 8.21 10.64
CA VAL A 23 4.77 8.65 9.66
C VAL A 23 5.44 9.27 8.43
N ARG A 24 6.46 10.12 8.61
CA ARG A 24 7.22 10.70 7.48
C ARG A 24 7.95 9.63 6.67
N ALA A 25 8.53 8.63 7.33
CA ALA A 25 9.18 7.51 6.66
C ALA A 25 8.17 6.63 5.89
N TYR A 26 7.00 6.38 6.47
CA TYR A 26 5.92 5.68 5.78
C TYR A 26 5.46 6.46 4.54
N ALA A 27 5.23 7.76 4.67
CA ALA A 27 4.88 8.62 3.54
C ALA A 27 5.94 8.61 2.43
N ALA A 28 7.24 8.62 2.79
CA ALA A 28 8.33 8.49 1.81
C ALA A 28 8.28 7.15 1.06
N ARG A 29 8.12 6.03 1.77
CA ARG A 29 7.97 4.70 1.17
C ARG A 29 6.74 4.60 0.27
N THR A 30 5.62 5.22 0.66
CA THR A 30 4.40 5.25 -0.14
C THR A 30 4.62 6.02 -1.43
N ARG A 31 5.27 7.18 -1.38
CA ARG A 31 5.62 7.95 -2.60
C ARG A 31 6.54 7.15 -3.52
N GLU A 32 7.60 6.56 -2.99
CA GLU A 32 8.51 5.73 -3.77
C GLU A 32 7.78 4.54 -4.43
N SER A 33 6.86 3.90 -3.70
CA SER A 33 6.06 2.80 -4.24
C SER A 33 5.12 3.27 -5.35
N ALA A 34 4.53 4.46 -5.20
CA ALA A 34 3.68 5.07 -6.20
C ALA A 34 4.47 5.42 -7.47
N ASP A 35 5.66 6.02 -7.32
CA ASP A 35 6.54 6.37 -8.44
C ASP A 35 6.97 5.11 -9.21
N ARG A 36 7.32 4.03 -8.50
CA ARG A 36 7.64 2.74 -9.11
C ARG A 36 6.45 2.15 -9.87
N PHE A 37 5.26 2.20 -9.31
CA PHE A 37 4.06 1.70 -9.97
C PHE A 37 3.71 2.52 -11.21
N ALA A 38 3.77 3.85 -11.11
CA ALA A 38 3.57 4.75 -12.24
C ALA A 38 4.53 4.42 -13.38
N SER A 39 5.83 4.24 -13.07
CA SER A 39 6.84 3.85 -14.06
C SER A 39 6.50 2.53 -14.77
N VAL A 40 6.02 1.52 -14.05
CA VAL A 40 5.58 0.25 -14.67
C VAL A 40 4.36 0.47 -15.57
N LEU A 41 3.38 1.26 -15.14
CA LEU A 41 2.20 1.54 -15.96
C LEU A 41 2.54 2.33 -17.23
N GLU A 42 3.48 3.28 -17.15
CA GLU A 42 3.99 4.04 -18.29
C GLU A 42 4.75 3.14 -19.27
N ASP A 43 5.56 2.21 -18.76
CA ASP A 43 6.25 1.19 -19.56
C ASP A 43 5.25 0.29 -20.31
N LEU A 44 4.24 -0.23 -19.61
CA LEU A 44 3.17 -1.03 -20.22
C LEU A 44 2.36 -0.23 -21.25
N ALA A 45 2.11 1.06 -21.00
CA ALA A 45 1.42 1.94 -21.96
C ALA A 45 2.28 2.18 -23.22
N THR A 46 3.60 2.19 -23.08
CA THR A 46 4.54 2.45 -24.17
C THR A 46 4.84 1.18 -24.98
N HIS A 47 4.99 0.03 -24.31
CA HIS A 47 5.51 -1.21 -24.89
C HIS A 47 4.47 -2.33 -25.00
N GLY A 48 3.29 -2.15 -24.40
CA GLY A 48 2.26 -3.18 -24.32
C GLY A 48 2.51 -4.18 -23.19
N LEU A 49 1.70 -5.24 -23.15
CA LEU A 49 1.85 -6.30 -22.16
C LEU A 49 3.00 -7.24 -22.53
N PRO A 50 3.72 -7.81 -21.54
CA PRO A 50 4.72 -8.85 -21.79
C PRO A 50 4.09 -10.10 -22.40
N SER A 51 4.92 -10.96 -22.99
CA SER A 51 4.44 -12.24 -23.51
C SER A 51 3.91 -13.13 -22.38
N VAL A 52 2.91 -13.95 -22.68
CA VAL A 52 2.38 -14.94 -21.71
C VAL A 52 3.47 -15.92 -21.28
N ASP A 53 4.40 -16.26 -22.18
CA ASP A 53 5.53 -17.16 -21.89
C ASP A 53 6.52 -16.56 -20.86
N GLU A 54 6.51 -15.24 -20.70
CA GLU A 54 7.33 -14.50 -19.73
C GLU A 54 6.56 -14.23 -18.42
N CYS A 55 5.26 -14.55 -18.38
CA CYS A 55 4.41 -14.32 -17.23
C CYS A 55 4.31 -15.57 -16.34
N THR A 56 4.24 -15.35 -15.03
CA THR A 56 3.89 -16.42 -14.10
C THR A 56 2.37 -16.63 -14.09
N PRO A 57 1.87 -17.88 -14.23
CA PRO A 57 0.45 -18.18 -14.08
C PRO A 57 -0.10 -17.73 -12.71
N TRP A 58 -1.33 -17.24 -12.70
CA TRP A 58 -1.97 -16.75 -11.48
C TRP A 58 -2.12 -17.85 -10.42
N GLU A 59 -2.42 -19.07 -10.86
CA GLU A 59 -2.55 -20.25 -10.01
C GLU A 59 -1.28 -20.48 -9.19
N ASP A 60 -0.10 -20.40 -9.82
CA ASP A 60 1.18 -20.65 -9.16
C ASP A 60 1.47 -19.60 -8.07
N LEU A 61 1.19 -18.33 -8.37
CA LEU A 61 1.33 -17.23 -7.40
C LEU A 61 0.37 -17.38 -6.23
N ARG A 62 -0.90 -17.71 -6.52
CA ARG A 62 -1.94 -17.91 -5.52
C ARG A 62 -1.59 -19.06 -4.59
N GLU A 63 -1.25 -20.22 -5.14
CA GLU A 63 -0.94 -21.41 -4.32
C GLU A 63 0.30 -21.20 -3.46
N LYS A 64 1.35 -20.54 -4.00
CA LYS A 64 2.52 -20.15 -3.21
C LYS A 64 2.15 -19.23 -2.06
N HIS A 65 1.27 -18.26 -2.30
CA HIS A 65 0.81 -17.34 -1.26
C HIS A 65 -0.03 -18.05 -0.19
N LEU A 66 -0.96 -18.91 -0.60
CA LEU A 66 -1.81 -19.69 0.31
C LEU A 66 -0.99 -20.65 1.16
N ALA A 67 -0.02 -21.35 0.58
CA ALA A 67 0.90 -22.21 1.32
C ALA A 67 1.68 -21.42 2.37
N ARG A 68 2.15 -20.21 2.04
CA ARG A 68 2.79 -19.32 3.01
C ARG A 68 1.84 -18.95 4.14
N LEU A 69 0.60 -18.54 3.85
CA LEU A 69 -0.38 -18.22 4.88
C LEU A 69 -0.72 -19.42 5.76
N ALA A 70 -0.87 -20.60 5.17
CA ALA A 70 -1.12 -21.84 5.90
C ALA A 70 0.03 -22.18 6.86
N ALA A 71 1.28 -21.98 6.43
CA ALA A 71 2.46 -22.18 7.27
C ALA A 71 2.57 -21.18 8.44
N HIS A 72 1.99 -19.97 8.30
CA HIS A 72 2.00 -18.94 9.34
C HIS A 72 0.75 -18.95 10.21
N ARG A 73 -0.22 -19.84 9.94
CA ARG A 73 -1.42 -19.95 10.76
C ARG A 73 -1.08 -20.74 12.03
N PRO A 74 -1.12 -20.13 13.23
CA PRO A 74 -1.01 -20.91 14.46
C PRO A 74 -2.17 -21.91 14.51
N ALA A 75 -1.89 -23.15 14.91
CA ALA A 75 -2.93 -24.13 15.17
C ALA A 75 -3.85 -23.53 16.25
N VAL A 76 -5.04 -23.10 15.84
CA VAL A 76 -6.11 -22.73 16.76
C VAL A 76 -6.51 -24.03 17.44
N ALA A 77 -6.11 -24.17 18.72
CA ALA A 77 -6.47 -25.28 19.60
C ALA A 77 -7.82 -25.02 20.27
#